data_AF-A0A2D4SHW9-F1
#
_entry.id   AF-A0A2D4SHW9-F1
#
_cell.length_a   1.000
_cell.length_b   1.000
_cell.length_c   1.000
_cell.angle_alpha   90.00
_cell.angle_beta   90.00
_cell.angle_gamma   90.00
#
_symmetry.space_group_name_H-M   'P 1'
#
loop_
_entity.id
_entity.type
_entity.pdbx_description
1 polymer ?
#
loop_
_entity_poly.entity_id
_entity_poly.type
_entity_poly.pdbx_seq_one_letter_code
_entity_poly.pdbx_strand_id
1 'polypeptide(L)'
;MFSKLFHWLGQRLVQYLDEPILGYQSYSTTTAADLMPCIQPGDVLLVDGNLRISLAIKYLTQSTWSHAAIYVGSDAGLTDEYGNPAELIEADAGKGVISVSLNKYDGFNTRICRP
;
A
#
# COMPACT_ATOMS: atom_id res chain seq x y z
N MET A 1 34.43 -0.87 0.64
CA MET A 1 34.06 -1.57 1.90
C MET A 1 32.88 -0.91 2.60
N PHE A 2 32.89 0.42 2.78
CA PHE A 2 31.77 1.18 3.37
C PHE A 2 30.42 1.01 2.66
N SER A 3 30.39 0.91 1.33
CA SER A 3 29.13 0.75 0.57
C SER A 3 28.35 -0.51 0.94
N LYS A 4 29.03 -1.64 1.19
CA LYS A 4 28.40 -2.90 1.59
C LYS A 4 27.78 -2.80 2.99
N LEU A 5 28.43 -2.08 3.90
CA LEU A 5 27.93 -1.87 5.27
C LEU A 5 26.71 -0.95 5.29
N PHE A 6 26.74 0.17 4.56
CA PHE A 6 25.58 1.07 4.41
C PHE A 6 24.40 0.38 3.74
N HIS A 7 24.67 -0.44 2.72
CA HIS A 7 23.63 -1.22 2.06
C HIS A 7 22.98 -2.24 3.02
N TRP A 8 23.78 -2.94 3.82
CA TRP A 8 23.29 -3.87 4.83
C TRP A 8 22.46 -3.18 5.92
N LEU A 9 22.92 -2.02 6.41
CA LEU A 9 22.16 -1.20 7.37
C LEU A 9 20.85 -0.70 6.77
N GLY A 10 20.86 -0.27 5.51
CA GLY A 10 19.66 0.16 4.78
C GLY A 10 18.63 -0.95 4.66
N GLN A 11 19.05 -2.15 4.24
CA GLN A 11 18.14 -3.30 4.15
C GLN A 11 17.53 -3.68 5.50
N ARG A 12 18.32 -3.64 6.59
CA ARG A 12 17.81 -3.89 7.95
C ARG A 12 16.79 -2.85 8.39
N LEU A 13 17.02 -1.59 8.06
CA LEU A 13 16.11 -0.50 8.39
C LEU A 13 14.78 -0.64 7.63
N VAL A 14 14.84 -0.95 6.33
CA VAL A 14 13.65 -1.21 5.50
C VAL A 14 12.82 -2.35 6.08
N GLN A 15 13.47 -3.48 6.41
CA GLN A 15 12.77 -4.60 7.05
C GLN A 15 12.10 -4.23 8.37
N TYR A 16 12.76 -3.42 9.20
CA TYR A 16 12.16 -2.94 10.45
C TYR A 16 10.96 -2.02 10.20
N LEU A 17 11.02 -1.18 9.17
CA LEU A 17 9.98 -0.20 8.83
C LEU A 17 8.77 -0.83 8.12
N ASP A 18 8.99 -1.93 7.40
CA ASP A 18 7.96 -2.72 6.71
C ASP A 18 7.22 -3.70 7.65
N GLU A 19 7.61 -3.78 8.93
CA GLU A 19 6.86 -4.56 9.90
C GLU A 19 5.55 -3.87 10.30
N PRO A 20 4.44 -4.62 10.44
CA PRO A 20 3.18 -4.07 10.93
C PRO A 20 3.31 -3.65 12.41
N ILE A 21 2.58 -2.61 12.78
CA ILE A 21 2.52 -2.11 14.16
C ILE A 21 1.65 -3.06 14.98
N LEU A 22 2.17 -3.50 16.12
CA LEU A 22 1.43 -4.31 17.10
C LEU A 22 0.21 -3.53 17.59
N GLY A 23 -0.97 -4.15 17.50
CA GLY A 23 -2.21 -3.57 18.02
C GLY A 23 -2.95 -2.62 17.08
N TYR A 24 -2.54 -2.49 15.82
CA TYR A 24 -3.37 -1.81 14.83
C TYR A 24 -4.66 -2.61 14.59
N GLN A 25 -5.78 -2.05 15.02
CA GLN A 25 -7.13 -2.57 14.77
C GLN A 25 -7.71 -1.77 13.61
N SER A 26 -7.88 -2.43 12.47
CA SER A 26 -8.58 -1.80 11.36
C SER A 26 -10.08 -1.88 11.62
N TYR A 27 -10.73 -0.73 11.79
CA TYR A 27 -12.16 -0.64 12.13
C TYR A 27 -13.06 -0.60 10.88
N SER A 28 -12.49 -0.66 9.68
CA SER A 28 -13.24 -0.64 8.43
C SER A 28 -13.78 -2.02 8.10
N THR A 29 -15.04 -2.07 7.69
CA THR A 29 -15.66 -3.26 7.08
C THR A 29 -15.62 -3.22 5.56
N THR A 30 -14.97 -2.20 4.97
CA THR A 30 -14.89 -2.04 3.52
C THR A 30 -14.03 -3.12 2.91
N THR A 31 -14.58 -3.81 1.93
CA THR A 31 -13.91 -4.81 1.12
C THR A 31 -13.67 -4.31 -0.30
N ALA A 32 -12.80 -4.98 -1.04
CA ALA A 32 -12.60 -4.75 -2.45
C ALA A 32 -13.89 -4.89 -3.25
N ALA A 33 -14.80 -5.80 -2.85
CA ALA A 33 -16.10 -5.95 -3.48
C ALA A 33 -16.99 -4.69 -3.35
N ASP A 34 -16.87 -3.97 -2.23
CA ASP A 34 -17.59 -2.70 -2.00
C ASP A 34 -16.99 -1.55 -2.82
N LEU A 35 -15.67 -1.58 -3.05
CA LEU A 35 -14.92 -0.57 -3.81
C LEU A 35 -15.07 -0.73 -5.32
N MET A 36 -15.12 -1.98 -5.80
CA MET A 36 -15.11 -2.32 -7.22
C MET A 36 -16.18 -1.62 -8.08
N PRO A 37 -17.46 -1.47 -7.65
CA PRO A 37 -18.44 -0.75 -8.45
C PRO A 37 -18.21 0.76 -8.52
N CYS A 38 -17.37 1.33 -7.64
CA CYS A 38 -17.16 2.77 -7.50
C CYS A 38 -15.84 3.25 -8.14
N ILE A 39 -14.83 2.39 -8.15
CA ILE A 39 -13.48 2.71 -8.60
C ILE A 39 -13.37 2.67 -10.13
N GLN A 40 -12.59 3.58 -10.70
CA GLN A 40 -12.41 3.75 -12.15
C GLN A 40 -10.91 3.86 -12.48
N PRO A 41 -10.46 3.41 -13.68
CA PRO A 41 -9.09 3.58 -14.11
C PRO A 41 -8.62 5.04 -13.99
N GLY A 42 -7.48 5.25 -13.34
CA GLY A 42 -6.92 6.57 -13.02
C GLY A 42 -7.25 7.09 -11.61
N ASP A 43 -8.16 6.44 -10.89
CA ASP A 43 -8.43 6.78 -9.49
C ASP A 43 -7.22 6.49 -8.60
N VAL A 44 -7.02 7.35 -7.59
CA VAL A 44 -6.05 7.12 -6.53
C VAL A 44 -6.76 6.60 -5.30
N LEU A 45 -6.39 5.40 -4.86
CA LEU A 45 -6.83 4.81 -3.61
C LEU A 45 -5.87 5.22 -2.49
N LEU A 46 -6.34 6.07 -1.57
CA LEU A 46 -5.63 6.38 -0.33
C LEU A 46 -5.91 5.31 0.71
N VAL A 47 -4.89 4.92 1.46
CA VAL A 47 -4.97 3.86 2.48
C VAL A 47 -4.36 4.31 3.80
N ASP A 48 -5.07 4.01 4.87
CA ASP A 48 -4.59 4.11 6.26
C ASP A 48 -3.72 2.89 6.59
N GLY A 49 -2.44 2.93 6.21
CA GLY A 49 -1.50 1.81 6.34
C GLY A 49 -1.14 1.49 7.80
N ASN A 50 -0.78 0.24 8.07
CA ASN A 50 -0.50 -0.26 9.41
C ASN A 50 0.98 -0.57 9.69
N LEU A 51 1.88 -0.22 8.76
CA LEU A 51 3.32 -0.47 8.89
C LEU A 51 3.97 0.58 9.80
N ARG A 52 5.16 0.29 10.35
CA ARG A 52 5.91 1.28 11.13
C ARG A 52 6.21 2.54 10.33
N ILE A 53 6.52 2.41 9.04
CA ILE A 53 6.68 3.57 8.14
C ILE A 53 5.39 4.37 7.99
N SER A 54 4.23 3.71 8.04
CA SER A 54 2.93 4.38 7.97
C SER A 54 2.73 5.34 9.14
N LEU A 55 3.15 4.98 10.36
CA LEU A 55 3.09 5.88 11.51
C LEU A 55 3.96 7.12 11.32
N ALA A 56 5.18 6.96 10.79
CA ALA A 56 6.06 8.08 10.51
C ALA A 56 5.47 9.02 9.46
N ILE A 57 4.90 8.48 8.38
CA ILE A 57 4.22 9.27 7.34
C ILE A 57 3.05 10.05 7.94
N LYS A 58 2.17 9.39 8.72
CA LYS A 58 1.01 10.05 9.35
C LYS A 58 1.45 11.18 10.28
N TYR A 59 2.46 10.92 11.11
CA TYR A 59 3.00 11.91 12.03
C TYR A 59 3.61 13.12 11.31
N LEU A 60 4.42 12.90 10.28
CA LEU A 60 5.10 13.98 9.56
C LEU A 60 4.15 14.81 8.71
N THR A 61 3.16 14.17 8.08
CA THR A 61 2.22 14.84 7.17
C THR A 61 0.99 15.39 7.88
N GLN A 62 0.79 15.06 9.16
CA GLN A 62 -0.44 15.37 9.91
C GLN A 62 -1.71 14.90 9.16
N SER A 63 -1.60 13.76 8.47
CA SER A 63 -2.67 13.11 7.70
C SER A 63 -2.91 11.70 8.22
N THR A 64 -4.14 11.22 8.10
CA THR A 64 -4.46 9.80 8.36
C THR A 64 -3.99 8.88 7.25
N TRP A 65 -3.86 9.41 6.01
CA TRP A 65 -3.46 8.65 4.83
C TRP A 65 -1.95 8.49 4.79
N SER A 66 -1.48 7.25 4.76
CA SER A 66 -0.04 6.95 4.78
C SER A 66 0.45 6.20 3.56
N HIS A 67 -0.48 5.75 2.71
CA HIS A 67 -0.17 5.01 1.51
C HIS A 67 -1.15 5.38 0.40
N ALA A 68 -0.71 5.19 -0.85
CA ALA A 68 -1.51 5.47 -2.02
C ALA A 68 -1.19 4.45 -3.13
N ALA A 69 -2.23 4.04 -3.85
CA ALA A 69 -2.13 3.19 -5.03
C ALA A 69 -2.99 3.79 -6.15
N ILE A 70 -2.59 3.60 -7.40
CA ILE A 70 -3.41 3.99 -8.56
C ILE A 70 -4.12 2.77 -9.13
N TYR A 71 -5.42 2.90 -9.38
CA TYR A 71 -6.21 1.86 -10.02
C TYR A 71 -6.06 1.95 -11.54
N VAL A 72 -5.63 0.84 -12.15
CA VAL A 72 -5.35 0.75 -13.59
C VAL A 72 -6.39 -0.06 -14.36
N GLY A 73 -7.36 -0.64 -13.66
CA GLY A 73 -8.42 -1.47 -14.25
C GLY A 73 -8.14 -2.96 -14.13
N SER A 74 -9.20 -3.76 -14.09
CA SER A 74 -9.14 -5.23 -14.09
C SER A 74 -8.53 -5.80 -15.37
N ASP A 75 -8.64 -5.07 -16.49
CA ASP A 75 -8.20 -5.53 -17.80
C ASP A 75 -6.73 -5.17 -18.10
N ALA A 76 -6.00 -4.65 -17.11
CA ALA A 76 -4.60 -4.24 -17.26
C ALA A 76 -3.64 -5.43 -17.50
N GLY A 77 -4.08 -6.66 -17.29
CA GLY A 77 -3.28 -7.87 -17.50
C GLY A 77 -2.10 -8.01 -16.52
N LEU A 78 -2.16 -7.32 -15.38
CA LEU A 78 -1.14 -7.38 -14.34
C LEU A 78 -1.44 -8.51 -13.34
N THR A 79 -0.39 -8.98 -12.69
CA THR A 79 -0.49 -9.97 -11.61
C THR A 79 0.21 -9.48 -10.35
N ASP A 80 -0.31 -9.86 -9.18
CA ASP A 80 0.37 -9.61 -7.92
C ASP A 80 1.56 -10.58 -7.72
N GLU A 81 2.27 -10.44 -6.59
CA GLU A 81 3.39 -11.32 -6.24
C GLU A 81 2.99 -12.80 -6.01
N TYR A 82 1.70 -13.08 -5.87
CA TYR A 82 1.13 -14.41 -5.66
C TYR A 82 0.52 -15.00 -6.94
N GLY A 83 0.55 -14.27 -8.06
CA GLY A 83 0.00 -14.69 -9.35
C GLY A 83 -1.51 -14.44 -9.52
N ASN A 84 -2.15 -13.70 -8.61
CA ASN A 84 -3.54 -13.28 -8.76
C ASN A 84 -3.65 -12.06 -9.69
N PRO A 85 -4.81 -11.81 -10.32
CA PRO A 85 -5.05 -10.56 -11.05
C PRO A 85 -4.80 -9.34 -10.17
N ALA A 86 -4.07 -8.36 -10.68
CA ALA A 86 -3.78 -7.11 -9.98
C ALA A 86 -4.38 -5.92 -10.72
N GLU A 87 -5.11 -5.08 -10.00
CA GLU A 87 -5.76 -3.88 -10.56
C GLU A 87 -5.17 -2.57 -10.05
N LEU A 88 -4.22 -2.63 -9.09
CA LEU A 88 -3.54 -1.48 -8.50
C LEU A 88 -2.05 -1.49 -8.83
N ILE A 89 -1.48 -0.29 -9.01
CA ILE A 89 -0.04 -0.05 -9.01
C ILE A 89 0.32 0.84 -7.82
N GLU A 90 1.39 0.48 -7.11
CA GLU A 90 1.86 1.22 -5.95
C GLU A 90 3.38 1.18 -5.78
N ALA A 91 3.89 2.05 -4.92
CA ALA A 91 5.28 2.07 -4.50
C ALA A 91 5.42 1.51 -3.09
N ASP A 92 6.10 0.38 -2.98
CA ASP A 92 6.45 -0.28 -1.73
C ASP A 92 7.92 0.03 -1.36
N ALA A 93 8.20 0.29 -0.08
CA ALA A 93 9.52 0.71 0.37
C ALA A 93 10.58 -0.40 0.22
N GLY A 94 10.18 -1.68 0.29
CA GLY A 94 11.06 -2.83 0.14
C GLY A 94 11.08 -3.41 -1.27
N LYS A 95 9.96 -3.36 -1.99
CA LYS A 95 9.79 -4.02 -3.30
C LYS A 95 9.85 -3.05 -4.49
N GLY A 96 9.83 -1.75 -4.26
CA GLY A 96 9.76 -0.75 -5.32
C GLY A 96 8.36 -0.63 -5.91
N VAL A 97 8.25 -0.34 -7.20
CA VAL A 97 6.95 -0.21 -7.87
C VAL A 97 6.42 -1.59 -8.24
N ILE A 98 5.27 -1.94 -7.69
CA ILE A 98 4.65 -3.27 -7.83
C ILE A 98 3.18 -3.16 -8.20
N SER A 99 2.65 -4.23 -8.78
CA SER A 99 1.22 -4.45 -8.98
C SER A 99 0.65 -5.25 -7.81
N VAL A 100 -0.53 -4.86 -7.33
CA VAL A 100 -1.22 -5.55 -6.23
C VAL A 100 -2.72 -5.67 -6.53
N SER A 101 -3.35 -6.71 -6.01
CA SER A 101 -4.81 -6.85 -6.08
C SER A 101 -5.51 -5.89 -5.12
N LEU A 102 -6.71 -5.43 -5.47
CA LEU A 102 -7.51 -4.58 -4.60
C LEU A 102 -7.78 -5.24 -3.23
N ASN A 103 -7.93 -6.56 -3.21
CA ASN A 103 -8.16 -7.38 -2.01
C ASN A 103 -7.03 -7.26 -0.96
N LYS A 104 -5.82 -6.81 -1.36
CA LYS A 104 -4.74 -6.50 -0.39
C LYS A 104 -5.21 -5.52 0.69
N TYR A 105 -6.14 -4.64 0.35
CA TYR A 105 -6.66 -3.58 1.22
C TYR A 105 -7.99 -3.90 1.88
N ASP A 106 -8.42 -5.17 1.86
CA ASP A 106 -9.62 -5.60 2.59
C ASP A 106 -9.50 -5.27 4.08
N GLY A 107 -10.54 -4.62 4.60
CA GLY A 107 -10.61 -4.20 6.00
C GLY A 107 -9.78 -2.96 6.33
N PHE A 108 -9.04 -2.36 5.39
CA PHE A 108 -8.36 -1.08 5.61
C PHE A 108 -9.33 0.11 5.48
N ASN A 109 -9.04 1.21 6.19
CA ASN A 109 -9.70 2.48 5.85
C ASN A 109 -9.15 2.95 4.51
N THR A 110 -10.05 3.14 3.55
CA THR A 110 -9.70 3.55 2.19
C THR A 110 -10.50 4.77 1.76
N ARG A 111 -9.94 5.55 0.83
CA ARG A 111 -10.64 6.66 0.17
C ARG A 111 -10.26 6.73 -1.28
N ILE A 112 -11.26 6.78 -2.16
CA ILE A 112 -11.08 7.01 -3.59
C ILE A 112 -10.93 8.53 -3.83
N CYS A 113 -9.90 8.91 -4.57
CA CYS A 113 -9.64 10.27 -5.01
C CYS A 113 -9.65 10.33 -6.54
N ARG A 114 -10.46 11.25 -7.08
CA ARG A 114 -10.63 11.51 -8.50
C ARG A 114 -10.60 13.03 -8.75
N PRO A 115 -9.84 13.52 -9.74
CA PRO A 115 -9.80 14.93 -10.11
C PRO A 115 -11.10 15.44 -10.75
#